data_AF-A0A7S1AKR2-F1
#
_entry.id   AF-A0A7S1AKR2-F1
#
_cell.length_a   1.000
_cell.length_b   1.000
_cell.length_c   1.000
_cell.angle_alpha   90.00
_cell.angle_beta   90.00
_cell.angle_gamma   90.00
#
_symmetry.space_group_name_H-M   'P 1'
#
loop_
_entity.id
_entity.type
_entity.pdbx_description
1 polymer ?
#
loop_
_entity_poly.entity_id
_entity_poly.type
_entity_poly.pdbx_seq_one_letter_code
_entity_poly.pdbx_strand_id
1 'polypeptide(L)'
;MFGQDPTLQQLLVGGSKSLTALPTTRRHAVQFRYGDIPRDLSMENLGCFAKPHAETKMNTLRGNVYNEPSDSWEIELCVGFAIEKIIEPHRPQVKSLGRSLGIFKVHKDPQVCELFFMPREEVIKTYKGSNQKTLEWVHMYNPESEFVFWAELFKPSPKGGRRSLLTDELCGAFGSRCCLVREVRDEHVFEKIKRAVEVTSSREQCEEAAAKSKAQIERNRRKKDRQREKKAVQKALVQLEEERMLAEMEAKNVAAMRAARIPAPHLQGVNFASLMSAKSALEMSDASEDEESDDDSEVTSSRE
;
A
#
# COMPACT_ATOMS: atom_id res chain seq x y z
N MET A 1 -20.63 -21.98 -1.27
CA MET A 1 -21.23 -20.86 -0.50
C MET A 1 -22.53 -20.40 -1.14
N PHE A 2 -22.49 -19.92 -2.39
CA PHE A 2 -23.67 -19.46 -3.16
C PHE A 2 -24.57 -20.60 -3.69
N GLY A 3 -24.41 -21.80 -3.14
CA GLY A 3 -24.99 -23.05 -3.62
C GLY A 3 -26.51 -23.16 -3.48
N GLN A 4 -27.13 -22.24 -2.74
CA GLN A 4 -28.55 -22.30 -2.39
C GLN A 4 -29.41 -21.30 -3.18
N ASP A 5 -28.79 -20.36 -3.91
CA ASP A 5 -29.50 -19.39 -4.74
C ASP A 5 -29.25 -19.71 -6.24
N PRO A 6 -30.22 -20.32 -6.94
CA PRO A 6 -30.09 -20.69 -8.35
C PRO A 6 -29.85 -19.47 -9.26
N THR A 7 -30.50 -18.35 -8.94
CA THR A 7 -30.39 -17.07 -9.65
C THR A 7 -28.97 -16.52 -9.56
N LEU A 8 -28.37 -16.54 -8.36
CA LEU A 8 -26.98 -16.12 -8.18
C LEU A 8 -26.01 -17.07 -8.91
N GLN A 9 -26.20 -18.39 -8.80
CA GLN A 9 -25.29 -19.37 -9.42
C GLN A 9 -25.14 -19.24 -10.94
N GLN A 10 -26.24 -18.89 -11.63
CA GLN A 10 -26.24 -18.73 -13.08
C GLN A 10 -25.39 -17.52 -13.51
N LEU A 11 -25.36 -16.48 -12.68
CA LEU A 11 -24.63 -15.24 -12.95
C LEU A 11 -23.15 -15.33 -12.53
N LEU A 12 -22.81 -16.18 -11.56
CA LEU A 12 -21.43 -16.36 -11.10
C LEU A 12 -20.48 -16.89 -12.19
N VAL A 13 -19.28 -16.31 -12.25
CA VAL A 13 -18.26 -16.62 -13.25
C VAL A 13 -17.14 -17.47 -12.62
N GLY A 14 -16.73 -18.52 -13.33
CA GLY A 14 -15.53 -19.30 -13.04
C GLY A 14 -15.46 -19.82 -11.59
N GLY A 15 -14.32 -19.56 -10.94
CA GLY A 15 -14.03 -20.01 -9.56
C GLY A 15 -14.93 -19.40 -8.48
N SER A 16 -15.76 -18.41 -8.82
CA SER A 16 -16.70 -17.80 -7.88
C SER A 16 -17.77 -18.78 -7.39
N LYS A 17 -18.11 -19.79 -8.20
CA LYS A 17 -19.08 -20.84 -7.86
C LYS A 17 -18.63 -21.73 -6.70
N SER A 18 -17.33 -21.92 -6.55
CA SER A 18 -16.72 -22.80 -5.56
C SER A 18 -16.21 -22.07 -4.31
N LEU A 19 -16.46 -20.76 -4.18
CA LEU A 19 -16.01 -20.02 -3.01
C LEU A 19 -16.65 -20.57 -1.72
N THR A 20 -15.84 -20.63 -0.67
CA THR A 20 -16.22 -21.10 0.67
C THR A 20 -16.36 -19.95 1.67
N ALA A 21 -15.77 -18.78 1.38
CA ALA A 21 -15.83 -17.58 2.19
C ALA A 21 -15.84 -16.31 1.32
N LEU A 22 -16.27 -15.18 1.90
CA LEU A 22 -16.15 -13.88 1.24
C LEU A 22 -14.67 -13.52 1.00
N PRO A 23 -14.32 -13.11 -0.23
CA PRO A 23 -12.92 -12.87 -0.57
C PRO A 23 -12.44 -11.52 -0.04
N THR A 24 -11.23 -11.52 0.52
CA THR A 24 -10.60 -10.30 1.04
C THR A 24 -9.59 -9.67 0.07
N THR A 25 -9.34 -10.32 -1.07
CA THR A 25 -8.39 -9.85 -2.08
C THR A 25 -9.00 -9.95 -3.47
N ARG A 26 -8.56 -9.07 -4.39
CA ARG A 26 -9.06 -9.05 -5.77
C ARG A 26 -8.84 -10.36 -6.52
N ARG A 27 -7.72 -11.06 -6.27
CA ARG A 27 -7.38 -12.32 -6.97
C ARG A 27 -8.46 -13.40 -6.82
N HIS A 28 -9.21 -13.35 -5.71
CA HIS A 28 -10.27 -14.30 -5.40
C HIS A 28 -11.65 -13.64 -5.38
N ALA A 29 -11.80 -12.46 -6.00
CA ALA A 29 -13.04 -11.71 -6.01
C ALA A 29 -14.21 -12.58 -6.50
N VAL A 30 -15.39 -12.32 -5.93
CA VAL A 30 -16.63 -12.85 -6.47
C VAL A 30 -16.86 -12.17 -7.80
N GLN A 31 -16.91 -12.93 -8.88
CA GLN A 31 -17.20 -12.42 -10.21
C GLN A 31 -18.60 -12.86 -10.63
N PHE A 32 -19.42 -11.90 -11.07
CA PHE A 32 -20.75 -12.18 -11.61
C PHE A 32 -21.04 -11.33 -12.85
N ARG A 33 -21.82 -11.88 -13.78
CA ARG A 33 -22.36 -11.14 -14.92
C ARG A 33 -23.54 -10.31 -14.49
N TYR A 34 -23.66 -9.10 -15.02
CA TYR A 34 -24.76 -8.19 -14.66
C TYR A 34 -25.69 -7.83 -15.82
N GLY A 35 -25.40 -8.25 -17.05
CA GLY A 35 -26.23 -7.93 -18.22
C GLY A 35 -27.68 -8.40 -18.12
N ASP A 36 -27.92 -9.50 -17.40
CA ASP A 36 -29.25 -10.12 -17.25
C ASP A 36 -29.86 -9.88 -15.86
N ILE A 37 -29.27 -9.02 -15.03
CA ILE A 37 -29.79 -8.75 -13.68
C ILE A 37 -31.07 -7.89 -13.79
N PRO A 38 -32.19 -8.33 -13.19
CA PRO A 38 -33.41 -7.54 -13.12
C PRO A 38 -33.22 -6.18 -12.40
N ARG A 39 -33.82 -5.10 -12.93
CA ARG A 39 -33.65 -3.73 -12.39
C ARG A 39 -34.22 -3.53 -10.99
N ASP A 40 -35.17 -4.35 -10.57
CA ASP A 40 -35.70 -4.40 -9.20
C ASP A 40 -34.62 -4.73 -8.16
N LEU A 41 -33.51 -5.34 -8.58
CA LEU A 41 -32.33 -5.58 -7.73
C LEU A 41 -31.35 -4.39 -7.72
N SER A 42 -31.70 -3.25 -8.32
CA SER A 42 -30.91 -2.02 -8.24
C SER A 42 -30.93 -1.43 -6.83
N MET A 43 -29.88 -0.70 -6.47
CA MET A 43 -29.80 0.09 -5.24
C MET A 43 -31.08 0.91 -5.00
N GLU A 44 -31.64 1.55 -6.01
CA GLU A 44 -32.84 2.40 -5.89
C GLU A 44 -34.02 1.70 -5.20
N ASN A 45 -34.11 0.37 -5.33
CA ASN A 45 -35.24 -0.44 -4.87
C ASN A 45 -34.98 -1.15 -3.53
N LEU A 46 -33.75 -1.11 -3.00
CA LEU A 46 -33.33 -1.92 -1.85
C LEU A 46 -33.30 -1.18 -0.51
N GLY A 47 -33.33 0.16 -0.52
CA GLY A 47 -33.43 0.95 0.72
C GLY A 47 -32.76 2.32 0.67
N CYS A 48 -32.59 2.92 1.84
CA CYS A 48 -32.03 4.26 1.99
C CYS A 48 -30.50 4.23 2.04
N PHE A 49 -29.84 4.70 0.99
CA PHE A 49 -28.40 4.94 0.97
C PHE A 49 -28.10 6.33 1.51
N ALA A 50 -27.03 6.48 2.30
CA ALA A 50 -26.60 7.81 2.73
C ALA A 50 -26.24 8.62 1.48
N LYS A 51 -26.97 9.72 1.24
CA LYS A 51 -26.65 10.63 0.13
C LYS A 51 -25.21 11.13 0.31
N PRO A 52 -24.40 11.21 -0.75
CA PRO A 52 -23.10 11.84 -0.65
C PRO A 52 -23.30 13.27 -0.15
N HIS A 53 -22.60 13.67 0.92
CA HIS A 53 -22.63 15.06 1.38
C HIS A 53 -22.29 15.98 0.21
N ALA A 54 -23.11 16.99 -0.05
CA ALA A 54 -22.98 17.90 -1.19
C ALA A 54 -21.59 18.58 -1.30
N GLU A 55 -20.86 18.67 -0.18
CA GLU A 55 -19.51 19.26 -0.14
C GLU A 55 -18.38 18.29 -0.45
N THR A 56 -18.68 16.99 -0.58
CA THR A 56 -17.67 16.01 -0.94
C THR A 56 -17.52 15.90 -2.43
N LYS A 57 -16.76 16.85 -2.98
CA LYS A 57 -15.95 16.61 -4.18
C LYS A 57 -15.11 15.36 -3.91
N MET A 58 -15.53 14.23 -4.45
CA MET A 58 -14.73 13.01 -4.37
C MET A 58 -13.42 13.26 -5.09
N ASN A 59 -12.33 13.19 -4.34
CA ASN A 59 -11.00 13.35 -4.92
C ASN A 59 -10.75 12.10 -5.77
N THR A 60 -10.87 12.30 -7.08
CA THR A 60 -10.73 11.28 -8.11
C THR A 60 -9.30 10.77 -8.09
N LEU A 61 -9.13 9.58 -7.55
CA LEU A 61 -7.86 8.88 -7.25
C LEU A 61 -6.85 8.77 -8.40
N ARG A 62 -7.22 9.15 -9.62
CA ARG A 62 -6.32 9.28 -10.78
C ARG A 62 -6.85 10.41 -11.64
N GLY A 63 -5.98 11.35 -12.00
CA GLY A 63 -6.34 12.59 -12.71
C GLY A 63 -6.81 12.39 -14.15
N ASN A 64 -7.93 11.68 -14.37
CA ASN A 64 -8.72 11.62 -15.59
C ASN A 64 -10.09 10.97 -15.34
N VAL A 65 -10.67 11.11 -14.14
CA VAL A 65 -12.10 10.83 -13.99
C VAL A 65 -12.81 12.07 -14.52
N TYR A 66 -13.24 12.02 -15.77
CA TYR A 66 -14.31 12.92 -16.19
C TYR A 66 -15.47 12.61 -15.24
N ASN A 67 -15.90 13.60 -14.47
CA ASN A 67 -17.20 13.55 -13.81
C ASN A 67 -18.27 13.65 -14.90
N GLU A 68 -18.31 12.68 -15.82
CA GLU A 68 -19.59 12.32 -16.43
C GLU A 68 -20.47 11.92 -15.24
N PRO A 69 -21.71 12.43 -15.15
CA PRO A 69 -22.62 12.01 -14.10
C PRO A 69 -22.60 10.49 -14.08
N SER A 70 -22.35 9.92 -12.91
CA SER A 70 -22.28 8.49 -12.68
C SER A 70 -23.68 7.87 -12.78
N ASP A 71 -24.40 8.16 -13.86
CA ASP A 71 -25.63 7.51 -14.34
C ASP A 71 -25.31 6.09 -14.87
N SER A 72 -24.29 5.44 -14.30
CA SER A 72 -24.01 4.06 -14.61
C SER A 72 -24.94 3.21 -13.78
N TRP A 73 -26.16 3.03 -14.29
CA TRP A 73 -27.10 2.02 -13.87
C TRP A 73 -26.39 0.67 -13.62
N GLU A 74 -25.25 0.40 -14.27
CA GLU A 74 -24.39 -0.76 -14.00
C GLU A 74 -23.88 -0.81 -12.55
N ILE A 75 -23.38 0.30 -11.99
CA ILE A 75 -22.93 0.34 -10.59
C ILE A 75 -24.13 0.10 -9.67
N GLU A 76 -25.23 0.82 -9.88
CA GLU A 76 -26.41 0.71 -9.01
C GLU A 76 -26.99 -0.71 -9.04
N LEU A 77 -27.03 -1.33 -10.22
CA LEU A 77 -27.48 -2.70 -10.40
C LEU A 77 -26.53 -3.70 -9.74
N CYS A 78 -25.22 -3.56 -9.95
CA CYS A 78 -24.23 -4.48 -9.38
C CYS A 78 -24.17 -4.40 -7.85
N VAL A 79 -24.19 -3.19 -7.30
CA VAL A 79 -24.16 -2.97 -5.85
C VAL A 79 -25.45 -3.48 -5.23
N GLY A 80 -26.61 -3.15 -5.81
CA GLY A 80 -27.89 -3.61 -5.29
C GLY A 80 -28.00 -5.14 -5.31
N PHE A 81 -27.70 -5.75 -6.46
CA PHE A 81 -27.69 -7.21 -6.59
C PHE A 81 -26.77 -7.87 -5.56
N ALA A 82 -25.56 -7.34 -5.40
CA ALA A 82 -24.62 -7.88 -4.43
C ALA A 82 -25.14 -7.73 -3.00
N ILE A 83 -25.76 -6.61 -2.65
CA ILE A 83 -26.37 -6.42 -1.34
C ILE A 83 -27.37 -7.54 -1.06
N GLU A 84 -28.35 -7.71 -1.94
CA GLU A 84 -29.47 -8.63 -1.71
C GLU A 84 -29.06 -10.10 -1.81
N LYS A 85 -28.19 -10.45 -2.78
CA LYS A 85 -27.88 -11.86 -3.08
C LYS A 85 -26.59 -12.36 -2.46
N ILE A 86 -25.64 -11.47 -2.16
CA ILE A 86 -24.30 -11.86 -1.68
C ILE A 86 -24.06 -11.38 -0.25
N ILE A 87 -24.21 -10.09 0.04
CA ILE A 87 -23.78 -9.46 1.29
C ILE A 87 -24.75 -9.80 2.41
N GLU A 88 -26.05 -9.58 2.19
CA GLU A 88 -27.06 -9.75 3.21
C GLU A 88 -27.25 -11.23 3.61
N PRO A 89 -27.37 -12.20 2.67
CA PRO A 89 -27.50 -13.61 3.05
C PRO A 89 -26.26 -14.15 3.78
N HIS A 90 -25.10 -13.51 3.60
CA HIS A 90 -23.84 -13.87 4.25
C HIS A 90 -23.40 -12.84 5.30
N ARG A 91 -24.35 -12.08 5.87
CA ARG A 91 -24.08 -11.03 6.86
C ARG A 91 -23.20 -11.49 8.03
N PRO A 92 -23.34 -12.71 8.60
CA PRO A 92 -22.44 -13.18 9.66
C PRO A 92 -20.96 -13.19 9.24
N GLN A 93 -20.65 -13.53 7.99
CA GLN A 93 -19.28 -13.47 7.47
C GLN A 93 -18.84 -12.01 7.25
N VAL A 94 -19.71 -11.15 6.73
CA VAL A 94 -19.41 -9.72 6.58
C VAL A 94 -19.06 -9.09 7.94
N LYS A 95 -19.80 -9.46 9.00
CA LYS A 95 -19.54 -9.01 10.37
C LYS A 95 -18.21 -9.52 10.91
N SER A 96 -17.85 -10.79 10.64
CA SER A 96 -16.59 -11.36 11.12
C SER A 96 -15.35 -10.73 10.46
N LEU A 97 -15.49 -10.14 9.26
CA LEU A 97 -14.46 -9.31 8.64
C LEU A 97 -14.22 -7.99 9.41
N GLY A 98 -15.15 -7.60 10.30
CA GLY A 98 -15.11 -6.34 11.03
C GLY A 98 -15.22 -5.14 10.10
N ARG A 99 -14.39 -4.12 10.35
CA ARG A 99 -14.31 -2.94 9.47
C ARG A 99 -13.54 -3.30 8.20
N SER A 100 -14.24 -3.29 7.07
CA SER A 100 -13.74 -3.58 5.74
C SER A 100 -14.43 -2.67 4.72
N LEU A 101 -13.84 -2.56 3.53
CA LEU A 101 -14.38 -1.83 2.41
C LEU A 101 -14.78 -2.82 1.32
N GLY A 102 -16.06 -2.87 0.97
CA GLY A 102 -16.52 -3.58 -0.23
C GLY A 102 -16.00 -2.88 -1.47
N ILE A 103 -15.19 -3.55 -2.28
CA ILE A 103 -14.70 -3.01 -3.55
C ILE A 103 -15.46 -3.67 -4.68
N PHE A 104 -16.08 -2.84 -5.51
CA PHE A 104 -16.72 -3.24 -6.76
C PHE A 104 -15.86 -2.77 -7.94
N LYS A 105 -15.53 -3.68 -8.85
CA LYS A 105 -14.92 -3.36 -10.15
C LYS A 105 -15.91 -3.77 -11.23
N VAL A 106 -16.63 -2.81 -11.80
CA VAL A 106 -17.71 -3.02 -12.77
C VAL A 106 -17.15 -2.80 -14.17
N HIS A 107 -17.19 -3.82 -15.02
CA HIS A 107 -16.61 -3.79 -16.37
C HIS A 107 -17.70 -3.80 -17.43
N LYS A 108 -17.77 -2.74 -18.26
CA LYS A 108 -18.80 -2.59 -19.31
C LYS A 108 -18.78 -3.67 -20.40
N ASP A 109 -17.61 -4.25 -20.67
CA ASP A 109 -17.44 -5.38 -21.58
C ASP A 109 -16.35 -6.28 -20.98
N PRO A 110 -16.66 -7.52 -20.55
CA PRO A 110 -17.84 -8.33 -20.88
C PRO A 110 -19.02 -8.25 -19.88
N GLN A 111 -19.37 -7.07 -19.36
CA GLN A 111 -20.49 -6.88 -18.40
C GLN A 111 -20.35 -7.75 -17.14
N VAL A 112 -19.17 -7.68 -16.52
CA VAL A 112 -18.82 -8.43 -15.31
C VAL A 112 -18.52 -7.48 -14.17
N CYS A 113 -18.95 -7.83 -12.96
CA CYS A 113 -18.56 -7.16 -11.74
C CYS A 113 -17.67 -8.07 -10.89
N GLU A 114 -16.59 -7.50 -10.34
CA GLU A 114 -15.76 -8.13 -9.32
C GLU A 114 -16.08 -7.52 -7.95
N LEU A 115 -16.33 -8.36 -6.95
CA LEU A 115 -16.56 -7.96 -5.56
C LEU A 115 -15.55 -8.62 -4.62
N PHE A 116 -14.89 -7.82 -3.79
CA PHE A 116 -14.06 -8.30 -2.69
C PHE A 116 -14.06 -7.30 -1.52
N PHE A 117 -13.70 -7.77 -0.32
CA PHE A 117 -13.74 -6.99 0.91
C PHE A 117 -12.34 -6.67 1.40
N MET A 118 -11.87 -5.46 1.15
CA MET A 118 -10.55 -5.03 1.61
C MET A 118 -10.58 -4.79 3.13
N PRO A 119 -9.79 -5.50 3.95
CA PRO A 119 -9.74 -5.27 5.40
C PRO A 119 -9.22 -3.86 5.73
N ARG A 120 -9.65 -3.30 6.86
CA ARG A 120 -9.28 -1.95 7.30
C ARG A 120 -7.78 -1.66 7.19
N GLU A 121 -6.92 -2.58 7.58
CA GLU A 121 -5.47 -2.40 7.55
C GLU A 121 -4.95 -2.20 6.13
N GLU A 122 -5.54 -2.90 5.15
CA GLU A 122 -5.21 -2.76 3.74
C GLU A 122 -5.80 -1.49 3.13
N VAL A 123 -7.02 -1.11 3.54
CA VAL A 123 -7.61 0.18 3.15
C VAL A 123 -6.71 1.34 3.59
N ILE A 124 -6.24 1.32 4.84
CA ILE A 124 -5.31 2.34 5.35
C ILE A 124 -4.02 2.37 4.53
N LYS A 125 -3.44 1.22 4.20
CA LYS A 125 -2.21 1.19 3.37
C LYS A 125 -2.44 1.74 1.97
N THR A 126 -3.58 1.41 1.35
CA THR A 126 -3.88 1.70 -0.05
C THR A 126 -4.32 3.15 -0.26
N TYR A 127 -5.17 3.68 0.62
CA TYR A 127 -5.82 4.97 0.43
C TYR A 127 -5.21 6.11 1.26
N LYS A 128 -4.20 5.82 2.08
CA LYS A 128 -3.50 6.85 2.86
C LYS A 128 -2.86 7.88 1.93
N GLY A 129 -3.28 9.13 2.11
CA GLY A 129 -2.76 10.28 1.35
C GLY A 129 -3.41 10.48 -0.02
N SER A 130 -4.30 9.57 -0.46
CA SER A 130 -4.93 9.62 -1.79
C SER A 130 -6.45 9.75 -1.75
N ASN A 131 -7.13 9.07 -0.80
CA ASN A 131 -8.58 9.19 -0.62
C ASN A 131 -8.96 9.14 0.86
N GLN A 132 -8.89 10.32 1.49
CA GLN A 132 -9.13 10.48 2.92
C GLN A 132 -10.59 10.15 3.31
N LYS A 133 -11.54 10.41 2.42
CA LYS A 133 -12.97 10.15 2.66
C LYS A 133 -13.27 8.65 2.77
N THR A 134 -12.68 7.83 1.90
CA THR A 134 -12.80 6.37 1.99
C THR A 134 -12.24 5.84 3.31
N LEU A 135 -11.12 6.40 3.78
CA LEU A 135 -10.57 6.07 5.11
C LEU A 135 -11.54 6.45 6.22
N GLU A 136 -12.10 7.65 6.18
CA GLU A 136 -13.08 8.12 7.15
C GLU A 136 -14.28 7.19 7.24
N TRP A 137 -14.90 6.83 6.10
CA TRP A 137 -16.03 5.91 6.11
C TRP A 137 -15.70 4.56 6.76
N VAL A 138 -14.58 3.94 6.37
CA VAL A 138 -14.15 2.65 6.93
C VAL A 138 -13.84 2.77 8.43
N HIS A 139 -13.36 3.92 8.89
CA HIS A 139 -13.11 4.19 10.30
C HIS A 139 -14.37 4.45 11.11
N MET A 140 -15.42 5.02 10.52
CA MET A 140 -16.58 5.51 11.26
C MET A 140 -17.74 4.53 11.26
N TYR A 141 -17.88 3.67 10.25
CA TYR A 141 -19.06 2.81 10.15
C TYR A 141 -19.13 1.74 11.25
N ASN A 142 -20.35 1.37 11.60
CA ASN A 142 -20.64 0.29 12.53
C ASN A 142 -20.72 -1.05 11.76
N PRO A 143 -19.77 -1.99 11.94
CA PRO A 143 -19.78 -3.26 11.22
C PRO A 143 -20.97 -4.16 11.56
N GLU A 144 -21.69 -3.90 12.66
CA GLU A 144 -22.88 -4.67 13.04
C GLU A 144 -24.10 -4.33 12.18
N SER A 145 -24.29 -3.05 11.83
CA SER A 145 -25.50 -2.55 11.15
C SER A 145 -25.25 -1.94 9.78
N GLU A 146 -24.01 -1.61 9.46
CA GLU A 146 -23.63 -0.92 8.22
C GLU A 146 -22.60 -1.72 7.44
N PHE A 147 -22.42 -1.33 6.18
CA PHE A 147 -21.22 -1.61 5.41
C PHE A 147 -20.88 -0.41 4.54
N VAL A 148 -19.61 -0.31 4.14
CA VAL A 148 -19.11 0.76 3.26
C VAL A 148 -18.58 0.11 1.99
N PHE A 149 -18.78 0.77 0.85
CA PHE A 149 -18.24 0.31 -0.41
C PHE A 149 -17.64 1.44 -1.26
N TRP A 150 -16.81 1.01 -2.21
CA TRP A 150 -16.25 1.79 -3.29
C TRP A 150 -16.39 1.01 -4.60
N ALA A 151 -17.09 1.58 -5.56
CA ALA A 151 -17.36 1.02 -6.87
C ALA A 151 -16.64 1.83 -7.95
N GLU A 152 -16.00 1.12 -8.87
CA GLU A 152 -15.29 1.69 -10.01
C GLU A 152 -15.84 1.08 -11.29
N LEU A 153 -16.11 1.93 -12.27
CA LEU A 153 -16.62 1.56 -13.59
C LEU A 153 -15.51 1.63 -14.63
N PHE A 154 -15.35 0.53 -15.34
CA PHE A 154 -14.31 0.30 -16.33
C PHE A 154 -14.94 0.12 -17.70
N LYS A 155 -14.35 0.76 -18.70
CA LYS A 155 -14.67 0.55 -20.12
C LYS A 155 -13.42 0.07 -20.86
N PRO A 156 -13.57 -0.75 -21.92
CA PRO A 156 -12.43 -1.13 -22.75
C PRO A 156 -11.67 0.09 -23.25
N SER A 157 -10.35 0.11 -23.06
CA SER A 157 -9.54 1.17 -23.63
C SER A 157 -9.47 1.03 -25.14
N PRO A 158 -9.75 2.08 -25.94
CA PRO A 158 -9.60 2.03 -27.39
C PRO A 158 -8.14 1.81 -27.84
N LYS A 159 -7.17 2.02 -26.94
CA LYS A 159 -5.72 1.81 -27.17
C LYS A 159 -5.23 0.44 -26.71
N GLY A 160 -6.06 -0.36 -26.05
CA GLY A 160 -5.71 -1.69 -25.56
C GLY A 160 -5.89 -2.76 -26.64
N GLY A 161 -4.83 -3.52 -26.95
CA GLY A 161 -4.96 -4.74 -27.74
C GLY A 161 -5.73 -5.84 -26.97
N ARG A 162 -6.39 -6.76 -27.70
CA ARG A 162 -7.20 -7.92 -27.22
C ARG A 162 -7.89 -7.72 -25.84
N ARG A 163 -9.21 -7.45 -25.87
CA ARG A 163 -10.23 -7.47 -24.78
C ARG A 163 -9.79 -8.07 -23.43
N SER A 164 -8.92 -7.38 -22.68
CA SER A 164 -8.49 -7.80 -21.35
C SER A 164 -8.97 -6.79 -20.33
N LEU A 165 -9.64 -7.27 -19.27
CA LEU A 165 -10.09 -6.45 -18.15
C LEU A 165 -8.95 -5.68 -17.45
N LEU A 166 -7.71 -6.14 -17.64
CA LEU A 166 -6.51 -5.50 -17.10
C LEU A 166 -6.13 -4.23 -17.87
N THR A 167 -6.64 -4.05 -19.08
CA THR A 167 -6.36 -2.91 -19.96
C THR A 167 -7.51 -1.90 -20.02
N ASP A 168 -8.57 -2.12 -19.23
CA ASP A 168 -9.72 -1.22 -19.19
C ASP A 168 -9.35 0.13 -18.56
N GLU A 169 -10.02 1.17 -19.06
CA GLU A 169 -9.92 2.52 -18.56
C GLU A 169 -11.01 2.80 -17.52
N LEU A 170 -10.62 3.39 -16.39
CA LEU A 170 -11.54 3.86 -15.37
C LEU A 170 -12.33 5.06 -15.93
N CYS A 171 -13.65 4.92 -16.04
CA CYS A 171 -14.53 5.94 -16.59
C CYS A 171 -15.59 6.44 -15.60
N GLY A 172 -15.68 5.85 -14.42
CA GLY A 172 -16.56 6.33 -13.36
C GLY A 172 -16.20 5.71 -12.02
N ALA A 173 -16.58 6.35 -10.93
CA ALA A 173 -16.45 5.78 -9.60
C ALA A 173 -17.47 6.37 -8.64
N PHE A 174 -17.93 5.57 -7.70
CA PHE A 174 -18.91 5.94 -6.69
C PHE A 174 -18.66 5.18 -5.40
N GLY A 175 -18.78 5.83 -4.25
CA GLY A 175 -18.68 5.16 -2.96
C GLY A 175 -19.72 5.67 -1.99
N SER A 176 -20.21 4.78 -1.13
CA SER A 176 -21.20 5.14 -0.12
C SER A 176 -21.17 4.22 1.09
N ARG A 177 -21.91 4.65 2.13
CA ARG A 177 -22.23 3.86 3.32
C ARG A 177 -23.68 3.40 3.21
N CYS A 178 -23.90 2.12 3.41
CA CYS A 178 -25.22 1.51 3.36
C CYS A 178 -25.57 0.92 4.73
N CYS A 179 -26.77 1.22 5.22
CA CYS A 179 -27.33 0.64 6.42
C CYS A 179 -28.15 -0.59 6.02
N LEU A 180 -27.79 -1.77 6.52
CA LEU A 180 -28.45 -3.03 6.20
C LEU A 180 -29.41 -3.38 7.34
N VAL A 181 -30.56 -2.70 7.40
CA VAL A 181 -31.64 -3.00 8.34
C VAL A 181 -32.88 -3.31 7.54
N ARG A 182 -33.27 -4.59 7.52
CA ARG A 182 -34.34 -5.08 6.63
C ARG A 182 -35.72 -5.17 7.28
N GLU A 183 -35.82 -5.09 8.61
CA GLU A 183 -37.12 -5.09 9.26
C GLU A 183 -37.20 -3.97 10.28
N VAL A 184 -37.91 -2.92 9.88
CA VAL A 184 -38.49 -2.01 10.84
C VAL A 184 -40.00 -2.19 10.77
N ARG A 185 -40.49 -3.23 11.45
CA ARG A 185 -41.93 -3.40 11.67
C ARG A 185 -42.48 -2.41 12.70
N ASP A 186 -41.62 -1.55 13.24
CA ASP A 186 -41.89 -0.72 14.40
C ASP A 186 -41.28 0.68 14.21
N GLU A 187 -42.08 1.70 13.95
CA GLU A 187 -41.65 3.07 13.62
C GLU A 187 -40.65 3.64 14.65
N HIS A 188 -40.71 3.18 15.90
CA HIS A 188 -39.75 3.49 16.96
C HIS A 188 -38.32 3.00 16.69
N VAL A 189 -38.17 1.82 16.08
CA VAL A 189 -36.86 1.27 15.69
C VAL A 189 -36.31 2.05 14.49
N PHE A 190 -37.18 2.57 13.62
CA PHE A 190 -36.78 3.36 12.45
C PHE A 190 -36.24 4.71 12.92
N GLU A 191 -36.94 5.37 13.85
CA GLU A 191 -36.46 6.59 14.48
C GLU A 191 -35.19 6.37 15.30
N LYS A 192 -35.05 5.24 15.99
CA LYS A 192 -33.84 4.93 16.75
C LYS A 192 -32.64 4.65 15.85
N ILE A 193 -32.84 3.99 14.70
CA ILE A 193 -31.81 3.77 13.68
C ILE A 193 -31.50 5.07 12.94
N LYS A 194 -32.51 5.85 12.55
CA LYS A 194 -32.36 7.18 11.96
C LYS A 194 -31.56 8.09 12.90
N ARG A 195 -31.89 8.11 14.19
CA ARG A 195 -31.09 8.78 15.22
C ARG A 195 -29.72 8.16 15.37
N ALA A 196 -29.53 6.85 15.33
CA ALA A 196 -28.19 6.24 15.41
C ALA A 196 -27.32 6.54 14.17
N VAL A 197 -27.93 6.69 12.99
CA VAL A 197 -27.29 7.06 11.73
C VAL A 197 -27.00 8.57 11.69
N GLU A 198 -27.89 9.41 12.24
CA GLU A 198 -27.67 10.84 12.48
C GLU A 198 -26.65 11.07 13.63
N VAL A 199 -26.58 10.13 14.58
CA VAL A 199 -25.65 10.08 15.73
C VAL A 199 -24.51 9.09 15.46
N THR A 200 -24.10 8.90 14.19
CA THR A 200 -22.73 8.46 13.95
C THR A 200 -21.82 9.60 14.34
N SER A 201 -21.48 9.63 15.64
CA SER A 201 -20.49 10.44 16.38
C SER A 201 -20.23 11.82 15.79
N SER A 202 -20.49 12.88 16.56
CA SER A 202 -20.19 14.26 16.11
C SER A 202 -18.81 14.32 15.46
N ARG A 203 -18.66 15.15 14.42
CA ARG A 203 -17.39 15.31 13.70
C ARG A 203 -16.19 15.43 14.66
N GLU A 204 -16.37 16.11 15.79
CA GLU A 204 -15.39 16.21 16.87
C GLU A 204 -15.05 14.86 17.53
N GLN A 205 -16.04 14.03 17.88
CA GLN A 205 -15.78 12.70 18.44
C GLN A 205 -15.11 11.76 17.41
N CYS A 206 -15.43 11.92 16.13
CA CYS A 206 -14.78 11.19 15.04
C CYS A 206 -13.33 11.64 14.82
N GLU A 207 -13.10 12.95 14.80
CA GLU A 207 -11.76 13.56 14.71
C GLU A 207 -10.93 13.16 15.93
N GLU A 208 -11.51 13.13 17.13
CA GLU A 208 -10.84 12.71 18.35
C GLU A 208 -10.51 11.21 18.36
N ALA A 209 -11.41 10.34 17.89
CA ALA A 209 -11.16 8.90 17.76
C ALA A 209 -10.09 8.62 16.68
N ALA A 210 -10.15 9.32 15.54
CA ALA A 210 -9.15 9.24 14.48
C ALA A 210 -7.80 9.79 14.95
N ALA A 211 -7.77 10.89 15.72
CA ALA A 211 -6.58 11.46 16.32
C ALA A 211 -5.97 10.52 17.37
N LYS A 212 -6.79 9.92 18.25
CA LYS A 212 -6.35 8.91 19.23
C LYS A 212 -5.75 7.69 18.53
N SER A 213 -6.39 7.21 17.46
CA SER A 213 -5.88 6.09 16.67
C SER A 213 -4.57 6.44 15.94
N LYS A 214 -4.49 7.62 15.29
CA LYS A 214 -3.26 8.12 14.67
C LYS A 214 -2.13 8.29 15.70
N ALA A 215 -2.42 8.84 16.87
CA ALA A 215 -1.46 9.01 17.96
C ALA A 215 -0.96 7.66 18.51
N GLN A 216 -1.82 6.65 18.58
CA GLN A 216 -1.42 5.30 19.00
C GLN A 216 -0.53 4.62 17.96
N ILE A 217 -0.84 4.78 16.67
CA ILE A 217 0.01 4.30 15.57
C ILE A 217 1.37 5.02 15.59
N GLU A 218 1.39 6.33 15.74
CA GLU A 218 2.61 7.16 15.86
C GLU A 218 3.45 6.73 17.07
N ARG A 219 2.83 6.50 18.23
CA ARG A 219 3.50 6.02 19.45
C ARG A 219 4.12 4.64 19.25
N ASN A 220 3.40 3.73 18.59
CA ASN A 220 3.92 2.40 18.28
C ASN A 220 5.08 2.46 17.28
N ARG A 221 5.00 3.36 16.28
CA ARG A 221 6.09 3.61 15.33
C ARG A 221 7.34 4.14 16.04
N ARG A 222 7.21 5.17 16.88
CA ARG A 222 8.32 5.73 17.67
C ARG A 222 8.94 4.69 18.61
N LYS A 223 8.13 3.82 19.22
CA LYS A 223 8.66 2.69 20.02
C LYS A 223 9.48 1.73 19.19
N LYS A 224 9.01 1.39 17.98
CA LYS A 224 9.72 0.51 17.04
C LYS A 224 11.02 1.14 16.54
N ASP A 225 11.00 2.43 16.23
CA ASP A 225 12.18 3.18 15.76
C ASP A 225 13.23 3.28 16.88
N ARG A 226 12.84 3.59 18.12
CA ARG A 226 13.75 3.57 19.29
C ARG A 226 14.33 2.19 19.56
N GLN A 227 13.56 1.11 19.38
CA GLN A 227 14.10 -0.24 19.51
C GLN A 227 15.11 -0.56 18.41
N ARG A 228 14.88 -0.10 17.17
CA ARG A 228 15.83 -0.27 16.07
C ARG A 228 17.12 0.51 16.31
N GLU A 229 17.02 1.75 16.78
CA GLU A 229 18.15 2.60 17.11
C GLU A 229 18.99 2.00 18.25
N LYS A 230 18.36 1.54 19.33
CA LYS A 230 19.07 0.81 20.41
C LYS A 230 19.81 -0.43 19.91
N LYS A 231 19.17 -1.22 19.03
CA LYS A 231 19.82 -2.39 18.43
C LYS A 231 20.99 -2.00 17.52
N ALA A 232 20.88 -0.89 16.78
CA ALA A 232 21.96 -0.39 15.93
C ALA A 232 23.16 0.10 16.75
N VAL A 233 22.92 0.88 17.81
CA VAL A 233 23.98 1.37 18.72
C VAL A 233 24.67 0.21 19.42
N GLN A 234 23.91 -0.78 19.89
CA GLN A 234 24.50 -1.95 20.54
C GLN A 234 25.35 -2.79 19.57
N LYS A 235 24.90 -2.93 18.30
CA LYS A 235 25.70 -3.59 17.27
C LYS A 235 26.98 -2.84 16.94
N ALA A 236 26.91 -1.50 16.85
CA ALA A 236 28.09 -0.66 16.59
C ALA A 236 29.11 -0.72 17.74
N LEU A 237 28.65 -0.76 19.00
CA LEU A 237 29.53 -0.93 20.16
C LEU A 237 30.23 -2.28 20.16
N VAL A 238 29.52 -3.37 19.85
CA VAL A 238 30.11 -4.70 19.75
C VAL A 238 31.17 -4.75 18.63
N GLN A 239 30.88 -4.17 17.46
CA GLN A 239 31.84 -4.12 16.35
C GLN A 239 33.11 -3.33 16.72
N LEU A 240 32.97 -2.20 17.41
CA LEU A 240 34.11 -1.39 17.83
C LEU A 240 34.97 -2.10 18.90
N GLU A 241 34.36 -2.90 19.76
CA GLU A 241 35.06 -3.71 20.75
C GLU A 241 35.76 -4.92 20.12
N GLU A 242 35.12 -5.57 19.12
CA GLU A 242 35.74 -6.62 18.29
C GLU A 242 36.95 -6.08 17.51
N GLU A 243 36.84 -4.91 16.86
CA GLU A 243 37.94 -4.27 16.14
C GLU A 243 39.10 -3.92 17.08
N ARG A 244 38.82 -3.42 18.29
CA ARG A 244 39.84 -3.12 19.29
C ARG A 244 40.56 -4.39 19.77
N MET A 245 39.83 -5.47 20.01
CA MET A 245 40.38 -6.77 20.37
C MET A 245 41.26 -7.36 19.25
N LEU A 246 40.82 -7.22 17.99
CA LEU A 246 41.58 -7.67 16.83
C LEU A 246 42.91 -6.91 16.69
N ALA A 247 42.86 -5.58 16.84
CA ALA A 247 44.05 -4.73 16.81
C ALA A 247 45.04 -5.04 17.95
N GLU A 248 44.54 -5.35 19.15
CA GLU A 248 45.39 -5.75 20.27
C GLU A 248 46.04 -7.13 20.03
N MET A 249 45.30 -8.08 19.44
CA MET A 249 45.89 -9.37 19.03
C MET A 249 46.94 -9.21 17.94
N GLU A 250 46.69 -8.36 16.94
CA GLU A 250 47.65 -8.09 15.87
C GLU A 250 48.92 -7.43 16.43
N ALA A 251 48.79 -6.47 17.34
CA ALA A 251 49.93 -5.84 18.00
C ALA A 251 50.75 -6.85 18.82
N LYS A 252 50.09 -7.77 19.55
CA LYS A 252 50.76 -8.86 20.28
C LYS A 252 51.46 -9.83 19.33
N ASN A 253 50.87 -10.17 18.20
CA ASN A 253 51.48 -11.01 17.18
C ASN A 253 52.69 -10.33 16.53
N VAL A 254 52.61 -9.04 16.19
CA VAL A 254 53.76 -8.27 15.67
C VAL A 254 54.89 -8.18 16.70
N ALA A 255 54.56 -7.96 17.97
CA ALA A 255 55.55 -7.94 19.05
C ALA A 255 56.21 -9.32 19.24
N ALA A 256 55.44 -10.41 19.18
CA ALA A 256 55.96 -11.77 19.24
C ALA A 256 56.87 -12.10 18.04
N MET A 257 56.49 -11.70 16.83
CA MET A 257 57.32 -11.86 15.63
C MET A 257 58.62 -11.04 15.69
N ARG A 258 58.59 -9.84 16.30
CA ARG A 258 59.80 -9.04 16.57
C ARG A 258 60.69 -9.69 17.62
N ALA A 259 60.12 -10.29 18.66
CA ALA A 259 60.87 -11.00 19.70
C ALA A 259 61.49 -12.32 19.19
N ALA A 260 60.82 -13.00 18.26
CA ALA A 260 61.33 -14.19 17.58
C ALA A 260 62.30 -13.86 16.42
N ARG A 261 62.62 -12.57 16.20
CA ARG A 261 63.57 -12.16 15.17
C ARG A 261 64.97 -12.61 15.58
N ILE A 262 65.40 -13.71 14.98
CA ILE A 262 66.78 -14.21 15.06
C ILE A 262 67.70 -13.07 14.59
N PRO A 263 68.75 -12.71 15.36
CA PRO A 263 69.69 -11.69 14.95
C PRO A 263 70.26 -12.06 13.58
N ALA A 264 70.28 -11.10 12.66
CA ALA A 264 70.79 -11.32 11.32
C ALA A 264 72.21 -11.91 11.40
N PRO A 265 72.52 -12.96 10.62
CA PRO A 265 73.89 -13.44 10.54
C PRO A 265 74.77 -12.27 10.13
N HIS A 266 75.91 -12.10 10.83
CA HIS A 266 76.86 -11.05 10.52
C HIS A 266 77.33 -11.26 9.07
N LEU A 267 76.81 -10.47 8.14
CA LEU A 267 77.38 -10.35 6.79
C LEU A 267 78.69 -9.59 6.93
N GLN A 268 79.74 -10.31 7.34
CA GLN A 268 81.11 -9.86 7.11
C GLN A 268 81.31 -9.79 5.59
N GLY A 269 81.47 -8.58 5.06
CA GLY A 269 82.11 -8.40 3.75
C GLY A 269 81.28 -7.78 2.63
N VAL A 270 80.13 -7.13 2.86
CA VAL A 270 79.47 -6.36 1.79
C VAL A 270 79.19 -4.92 2.23
N ASN A 271 79.98 -3.99 1.71
CA ASN A 271 79.83 -2.56 1.96
C ASN A 271 78.77 -1.95 1.02
N PHE A 272 77.51 -1.94 1.45
CA PHE A 272 76.37 -1.42 0.68
C PHE A 272 76.46 0.08 0.35
N ALA A 273 77.30 0.85 1.07
CA ALA A 273 77.55 2.26 0.74
C ALA A 273 78.27 2.42 -0.61
N SER A 274 79.11 1.46 -1.01
CA SER A 274 79.79 1.48 -2.32
C SER A 274 78.85 1.21 -3.50
N LEU A 275 77.80 0.40 -3.28
CA LEU A 275 76.80 0.04 -4.28
C LEU A 275 75.81 1.19 -4.56
N MET A 276 75.46 1.98 -3.54
CA MET A 276 74.56 3.12 -3.69
C MET A 276 75.26 4.36 -4.28
N SER A 277 76.57 4.51 -4.05
CA SER A 277 77.37 5.59 -4.65
C SER A 277 77.62 5.42 -6.15
N ALA A 278 77.63 4.18 -6.67
CA ALA A 278 77.81 3.93 -8.09
C ALA A 278 76.55 4.24 -8.92
N LYS A 279 75.37 4.30 -8.27
CA LYS A 279 74.09 4.56 -8.94
C LYS A 279 73.76 6.06 -9.03
N SER A 280 74.19 6.88 -8.06
CA SER A 280 73.93 8.32 -8.08
C SER A 280 74.87 9.13 -8.99
N ALA A 281 75.94 8.52 -9.51
CA ALA A 281 76.87 9.17 -10.44
C ALA A 281 76.42 9.10 -11.91
N LEU A 282 75.38 8.31 -12.23
CA LEU A 282 74.88 8.12 -13.60
C LEU A 282 73.58 8.89 -13.91
N GLU A 283 72.91 9.47 -12.90
CA GLU A 283 71.59 10.12 -13.04
C GLU A 283 71.65 11.67 -12.96
N MET A 284 72.84 12.27 -12.90
CA MET A 284 73.01 13.74 -12.81
C MET A 284 73.53 14.42 -14.09
N SER A 285 73.47 13.77 -15.26
CA SER A 285 73.96 14.34 -16.52
C SER A 285 72.90 14.57 -17.60
N ASP A 286 71.60 14.49 -17.30
CA ASP A 286 70.57 14.63 -18.36
C ASP A 286 69.27 15.29 -17.88
N ALA A 287 69.39 16.45 -17.22
CA ALA A 287 68.24 17.28 -16.88
C ALA A 287 68.59 18.78 -16.97
N SER A 288 68.52 19.32 -18.17
CA SER A 288 68.36 20.76 -18.42
C SER A 288 67.51 20.97 -19.67
N GLU A 289 66.61 21.96 -19.60
CA GLU A 289 65.83 22.59 -20.68
C GLU A 289 64.53 21.84 -21.06
N ASP A 290 63.33 22.44 -21.11
CA ASP A 290 62.93 23.85 -21.10
C ASP A 290 61.40 23.99 -20.87
N GLU A 291 61.04 25.16 -20.34
CA GLU A 291 59.93 26.08 -20.69
C GLU A 291 58.48 25.55 -20.82
N GLU A 292 57.59 26.03 -19.94
CA GLU A 292 56.60 27.11 -20.17
C GLU A 292 55.27 26.59 -20.75
N SER A 293 54.18 26.84 -20.04
CA SER A 293 53.26 27.95 -20.39
C SER A 293 51.86 27.68 -19.81
N ASP A 294 51.26 28.78 -19.38
CA ASP A 294 49.94 28.95 -18.79
C ASP A 294 48.76 28.44 -19.65
N ASP A 295 47.64 28.18 -18.99
CA ASP A 295 46.44 29.07 -19.04
C ASP A 295 45.08 28.36 -19.16
N ASP A 296 44.14 28.91 -18.39
CA ASP A 296 42.68 28.95 -18.48
C ASP A 296 41.85 27.87 -19.19
N SER A 297 40.84 27.35 -18.48
CA SER A 297 39.44 27.81 -18.69
C SER A 297 38.41 27.01 -17.88
N GLU A 298 37.44 27.76 -17.34
CA GLU A 298 36.14 27.29 -16.85
C GLU A 298 35.36 26.52 -17.94
N VAL A 299 34.39 25.68 -17.53
CA VAL A 299 32.95 25.90 -17.79
C VAL A 299 32.11 24.65 -17.45
N THR A 300 30.96 24.97 -16.88
CA THR A 300 29.78 24.20 -16.49
C THR A 300 29.21 23.25 -17.55
N SER A 301 28.42 22.25 -17.13
CA SER A 301 27.11 21.98 -17.74
C SER A 301 26.31 20.96 -16.91
N SER A 302 25.15 21.41 -16.45
CA SER A 302 24.01 20.56 -16.07
C SER A 302 23.42 19.87 -17.31
N ARG A 303 22.77 18.72 -17.12
CA ARG A 303 21.57 18.25 -17.86
C ARG A 303 21.13 16.90 -17.29
N GLU A 304 19.99 16.89 -16.61
CA GLU A 304 18.64 16.50 -17.08
C GLU A 304 18.35 15.03 -16.76
#